data_AF-A0A518N1N2-F1
#
_entry.id   AF-A0A518N1N2-F1
#
_cell.length_a   1.000
_cell.length_b   1.000
_cell.length_c   1.000
_cell.angle_alpha   90.00
_cell.angle_beta   90.00
_cell.angle_gamma   90.00
#
_symmetry.space_group_name_H-M   'P 1'
#
loop_
_entity.id
_entity.type
_entity.pdbx_description
1 polymer ?
#
loop_
_entity_poly.entity_id
_entity_poly.type
_entity_poly.pdbx_seq_one_letter_code
_entity_poly.pdbx_strand_id
1 'polypeptide(L)' 'MSRGDKSAYTDKQKRKAEHIEDSEREKGRSKEDAERIAWATVNKQDGGGKKSGSGRKSS' A
#
# COMPACT_ATOMS: atom_id res chain seq x y z
N MET A 1 -3.63 12.29 -1.15
CA MET A 1 -2.48 11.49 -0.63
C MET A 1 -1.22 11.86 -1.41
N SER A 2 -0.05 11.89 -0.76
CA SER A 2 1.24 12.23 -1.36
C SER A 2 1.54 11.36 -2.58
N ARG A 3 2.06 12.00 -3.64
CA ARG A 3 2.14 11.56 -5.04
C ARG A 3 3.16 10.43 -5.28
N GLY A 4 3.03 9.32 -4.56
CA GLY A 4 3.65 8.05 -4.94
C GLY A 4 2.76 7.41 -5.98
N ASP A 5 3.16 7.51 -7.24
CA ASP A 5 2.48 6.89 -8.35
C ASP A 5 2.18 5.42 -8.00
N LYS A 6 0.91 4.98 -8.02
CA LYS A 6 0.52 3.60 -7.62
C LYS A 6 1.25 2.54 -8.48
N SER A 7 1.87 2.97 -9.58
CA SER A 7 2.82 2.21 -10.40
C SER A 7 4.08 1.76 -9.66
N ALA A 8 4.49 2.40 -8.56
CA ALA A 8 5.63 2.04 -7.72
C ALA A 8 5.36 0.86 -6.78
N TYR A 9 4.14 0.32 -6.73
CA TYR A 9 3.81 -0.85 -5.91
C TYR A 9 3.84 -2.14 -6.72
N THR A 10 4.46 -3.17 -6.14
CA THR A 10 4.49 -4.50 -6.73
C THR A 10 3.09 -5.12 -6.73
N ASP A 11 2.84 -6.08 -7.60
CA ASP A 11 1.56 -6.77 -7.63
C ASP A 11 1.30 -7.57 -6.34
N LYS A 12 2.36 -7.95 -5.61
CA LYS A 12 2.24 -8.52 -4.26
C LYS A 12 1.75 -7.49 -3.24
N GLN A 13 2.23 -6.25 -3.32
CA GLN A 13 1.78 -5.17 -2.44
C GLN A 13 0.34 -4.78 -2.71
N LYS A 14 -0.06 -4.72 -3.99
CA LYS A 14 -1.45 -4.47 -4.39
C LYS A 14 -2.41 -5.51 -3.84
N ARG A 15 -2.11 -6.80 -4.05
CA ARG A 15 -2.93 -7.90 -3.49
C ARG A 15 -3.01 -7.87 -1.97
N LYS A 16 -1.93 -7.52 -1.28
CA LYS A 16 -1.94 -7.38 0.18
C LYS A 16 -2.82 -6.20 0.61
N ALA A 17 -2.74 -5.07 -0.08
CA ALA A 17 -3.59 -3.92 0.19
C ALA A 17 -5.07 -4.26 -0.01
N GLU A 18 -5.43 -4.89 -1.13
CA GLU A 18 -6.80 -5.32 -1.42
C GLU A 18 -7.35 -6.25 -0.31
N HIS A 19 -6.56 -7.24 0.14
CA HIS A 19 -7.02 -8.15 1.19
C HIS A 19 -7.25 -7.45 2.55
N ILE A 20 -6.40 -6.46 2.87
CA ILE A 20 -6.57 -5.66 4.09
C ILE A 20 -7.77 -4.72 3.94
N GLU A 21 -7.97 -4.12 2.77
CA GLU A 21 -9.13 -3.27 2.50
C GLU A 21 -10.43 -4.05 2.70
N ASP A 22 -10.54 -5.24 2.10
CA ASP A 22 -11.72 -6.08 2.27
C ASP A 22 -11.94 -6.47 3.73
N SER A 23 -10.88 -6.84 4.46
CA SER A 23 -10.97 -7.15 5.89
C SER A 23 -11.43 -5.95 6.73
N GLU A 24 -11.02 -4.73 6.41
CA GLU A 24 -11.45 -3.52 7.12
C GLU A 24 -12.87 -3.09 6.73
N ARG A 25 -13.29 -3.36 5.49
CA ARG A 25 -14.68 -3.16 5.04
C ARG A 25 -15.62 -4.14 5.73
N GLU A 26 -15.23 -5.39 5.90
CA GLU A 26 -15.98 -6.38 6.68
C GLU A 26 -16.13 -5.98 8.15
N LYS A 27 -15.15 -5.27 8.70
CA LYS A 27 -15.24 -4.65 10.05
C LYS A 27 -16.13 -3.41 10.11
N GLY A 28 -16.77 -3.03 9.00
CA GLY A 28 -17.70 -1.90 8.92
C GLY A 28 -17.04 -0.55 8.63
N ARG A 29 -15.77 -0.51 8.21
CA ARG A 29 -15.15 0.76 7.80
C ARG A 29 -15.64 1.20 6.42
N SER A 30 -15.63 2.51 6.20
CA SER A 30 -15.86 3.08 4.87
C SER A 30 -14.75 2.61 3.90
N LYS A 31 -15.08 2.54 2.60
CA LYS A 31 -14.12 2.14 1.57
C LYS A 31 -12.86 3.01 1.60
N GLU A 32 -13.02 4.31 1.77
CA GLU A 32 -11.91 5.27 1.80
C GLU A 32 -11.00 5.09 3.02
N ASP A 33 -11.57 4.74 4.18
CA ASP A 33 -10.80 4.43 5.39
C ASP A 33 -10.09 3.10 5.27
N ALA A 34 -10.77 2.10 4.73
CA ALA A 34 -10.20 0.77 4.50
C ALA A 34 -9.02 0.83 3.51
N GLU A 35 -9.18 1.52 2.37
CA GLU A 35 -8.10 1.72 1.39
C GLU A 35 -6.91 2.45 2.04
N ARG A 36 -7.17 3.48 2.85
CA ARG A 36 -6.12 4.21 3.56
C ARG A 36 -5.35 3.33 4.53
N ILE A 37 -6.04 2.51 5.30
CA ILE A 37 -5.43 1.58 6.27
C ILE A 37 -4.65 0.49 5.55
N ALA A 38 -5.19 -0.04 4.46
CA ALA A 38 -4.53 -1.03 3.62
C ALA A 38 -3.18 -0.54 3.11
N TRP A 39 -3.15 0.62 2.45
CA TRP A 39 -1.90 1.20 1.93
C TRP A 39 -0.93 1.61 3.03
N ALA A 40 -1.44 2.15 4.16
CA ALA A 40 -0.59 2.46 5.31
C ALA A 40 0.06 1.20 5.90
N THR A 41 -0.68 0.09 5.98
CA THR A 41 -0.18 -1.18 6.50
C THR A 41 0.87 -1.78 5.57
N VAL A 42 0.62 -1.79 4.27
CA VAL A 42 1.61 -2.25 3.28
C VAL A 42 2.86 -1.37 3.30
N ASN A 43 2.72 -0.05 3.37
CA ASN A 43 3.84 0.87 3.48
C ASN A 43 4.66 0.66 4.76
N LYS A 44 3.99 0.41 5.89
CA LYS A 44 4.66 0.13 7.17
C LYS A 44 5.46 -1.19 7.13
N GLN A 45 4.94 -2.21 6.45
CA GLN A 45 5.60 -3.52 6.35
C GLN A 45 6.77 -3.52 5.34
N ASP A 46 6.61 -2.83 4.22
CA ASP A 46 7.55 -2.88 3.11
C ASP A 46 8.46 -1.65 3.00
N GLY A 47 8.21 -0.60 3.77
CA GLY A 47 8.94 0.68 3.70
C GLY A 47 8.57 1.56 2.51
N GLY A 48 7.48 1.23 1.78
CA GLY A 48 7.05 1.93 0.58
C GLY A 48 6.89 1.03 -0.65
N GLY A 49 6.58 1.62 -1.80
CA GLY A 49 6.46 0.92 -3.07
C GLY A 49 7.78 0.25 -3.51
N LYS A 50 7.73 -1.05 -3.81
CA LYS A 50 8.90 -1.87 -4.16
C LYS A 50 9.05 -2.15 -5.67
N LYS A 51 8.13 -1.67 -6.51
CA LYS A 51 8.19 -1.83 -7.97
C LYS A 51 9.22 -0.83 -8.51
N SER A 52 10.49 -1.21 -8.37
CA SER A 52 11.67 -0.55 -8.95
C SER A 52 11.86 0.94 -8.62
N GLY A 53 12.70 1.22 -7.61
CA GLY A 53 13.51 2.43 -7.53
C GLY A 53 12.90 3.65 -6.83
N SER A 54 13.19 3.80 -5.53
CA SER A 54 13.50 5.10 -4.94
C SER A 54 14.26 4.89 -3.64
N GLY A 55 15.59 4.70 -3.70
CA GLY A 55 16.40 4.60 -2.48
C GLY A 55 17.72 3.83 -2.51
N ARG A 56 18.17 3.26 -3.63
CA ARG A 56 19.56 2.76 -3.72
C ARG A 56 20.40 3.69 -4.58
N LYS A 57 20.71 4.88 -4.04
CA LYS A 57 22.01 5.50 -4.32
C LYS A 57 23.01 4.79 -3.42
N SER A 58 23.65 3.74 -3.96
CA SER A 58 24.95 3.32 -3.46
C SER A 58 25.95 4.35 -3.99
N SER A 59 26.57 5.10 -3.09
CA SER A 59 27.78 5.88 -3.33
C SER A 59 28.67 5.69 -2.12
#